data_AF-A0A7W0JG52-F1
#
_entry.id   AF-A0A7W0JG52-F1
#
_cell.length_a   1.000
_cell.length_b   1.000
_cell.length_c   1.000
_cell.angle_alpha   90.00
_cell.angle_beta   90.00
_cell.angle_gamma   90.00
#
_symmetry.space_group_name_H-M   'P 1'
#
loop_
_entity.id
_entity.type
_entity.pdbx_description
1 polymer ?
#
loop_
_entity_poly.entity_id
_entity_poly.type
_entity_poly.pdbx_seq_one_letter_code
_entity_poly.pdbx_strand_id
1 'polypeptide(L)'
;MQINSYHPSYIIDQAPQRFGGRQSDYIHQANGIINLTADKIIQAREGKSTNLQKFFFEIIAELSSHRGRIAFEHQTEDFEKFGKRRDNDNNYPGRTSTLLLFDVYKEYGDKLINLFSRYLEKMESNGKFENNFLIDDVCDGRITSLNIEVMDNTYLHEQNYNREESYIPDFEEETRNKKDKDWSEDKILEYRTKYLKFKLESPEKYQKRRITQGLARLQSECPSPEYFGLKPNMVRQIVPKKEADIILGNMKSLYVHVVLETEIDREMHILTEYFTWMFEDSEWIHNKTDSHHPIKRMKESSEVLLVHQDEFLIEKTLNEIAKIFEKVVTWNSMTYTEFNLKDSMAHLCFLSAHNMRDFRGSAAETEWLEHSIYRSHGFKIAVKEKRIIDLDAFANPIFSNFKEKYHQVTTLIPL
;
A
#
# COMPACT_ATOMS: atom_id res chain seq x y z
N MET A 1 -20.46 9.23 -24.74
CA MET A 1 -19.40 9.21 -23.72
C MET A 1 -18.38 10.26 -24.09
N GLN A 2 -18.19 11.28 -23.26
CA GLN A 2 -17.09 12.23 -23.44
C GLN A 2 -15.78 11.50 -23.14
N ILE A 3 -14.90 11.41 -24.13
CA ILE A 3 -13.53 10.91 -23.95
C ILE A 3 -12.75 12.07 -23.33
N ASN A 4 -12.53 12.02 -22.02
CA ASN A 4 -11.74 13.04 -21.34
C ASN A 4 -10.29 12.99 -21.86
N SER A 5 -9.71 14.17 -22.12
CA SER A 5 -8.27 14.34 -22.29
C SER A 5 -7.52 13.71 -21.11
N TYR A 6 -6.32 13.18 -21.34
CA TYR A 6 -5.53 12.61 -20.25
C TYR A 6 -5.31 13.65 -19.15
N HIS A 7 -5.63 13.23 -17.94
CA HIS A 7 -5.49 13.99 -16.72
C HIS A 7 -4.83 13.08 -15.69
N PRO A 8 -3.65 13.43 -15.15
CA PRO A 8 -3.02 12.64 -14.12
C PRO A 8 -3.94 12.50 -12.90
N SER A 9 -4.08 11.25 -12.47
CA SER A 9 -5.07 10.76 -11.52
C SER A 9 -4.98 11.46 -10.16
N TYR A 10 -3.77 11.89 -9.81
CA TYR A 10 -3.43 12.49 -8.52
C TYR A 10 -3.85 13.95 -8.34
N ILE A 11 -4.32 14.63 -9.39
CA ILE A 11 -4.44 16.09 -9.36
C ILE A 11 -5.89 16.57 -9.33
N ILE A 12 -6.83 15.82 -9.91
CA ILE A 12 -8.00 16.49 -10.48
C ILE A 12 -9.11 16.81 -9.47
N ASP A 13 -9.26 16.08 -8.35
CA ASP A 13 -10.45 16.26 -7.50
C ASP A 13 -10.24 16.00 -6.00
N GLN A 14 -9.00 15.85 -5.52
CA GLN A 14 -8.77 15.43 -4.12
C GLN A 14 -8.19 16.52 -3.23
N ALA A 15 -7.22 17.32 -3.71
CA ALA A 15 -6.73 18.50 -3.02
C ALA A 15 -5.75 19.29 -3.91
N PRO A 16 -6.20 20.26 -4.72
CA PRO A 16 -5.31 21.03 -5.60
C PRO A 16 -4.22 21.80 -4.83
N GLN A 17 -4.48 22.14 -3.56
CA GLN A 17 -3.52 22.78 -2.67
C GLN A 17 -2.38 21.85 -2.22
N ARG A 18 -2.54 20.52 -2.28
CA ARG A 18 -1.45 19.57 -2.00
C ARG A 18 -0.28 19.71 -2.97
N PHE A 19 -0.49 20.35 -4.12
CA PHE A 19 0.54 20.60 -5.13
C PHE A 19 0.84 22.10 -5.27
N GLY A 20 0.73 22.85 -4.18
CA GLY A 20 0.99 24.31 -4.16
C GLY A 20 0.06 25.13 -5.06
N GLY A 21 -1.10 24.57 -5.45
CA GLY A 21 -2.04 25.21 -6.36
C GLY A 21 -1.58 25.26 -7.83
N ARG A 22 -0.53 24.51 -8.22
CA ARG A 22 0.08 24.53 -9.57
C ARG A 22 -0.34 23.36 -10.46
N GLN A 23 -1.60 22.95 -10.37
CA GLN A 23 -2.15 21.79 -11.08
C GLN A 23 -1.93 21.83 -12.60
N SER A 24 -2.21 22.96 -13.26
CA SER A 24 -2.05 23.06 -14.72
C SER A 24 -0.59 22.87 -15.16
N ASP A 25 0.35 23.42 -14.39
CA ASP A 25 1.78 23.29 -14.66
C ASP A 25 2.23 21.84 -14.44
N TYR A 26 1.79 21.18 -13.36
CA TYR A 26 2.07 19.76 -13.15
C TYR A 26 1.62 18.93 -14.35
N ILE A 27 0.38 19.13 -14.81
CA ILE A 27 -0.18 18.38 -15.95
C ILE A 27 0.66 18.59 -17.20
N HIS A 28 1.10 19.82 -17.45
CA HIS A 28 1.95 20.13 -18.59
C HIS A 28 3.32 19.42 -18.49
N GLN A 29 3.98 19.53 -17.34
CA GLN A 29 5.28 18.88 -17.10
C GLN A 29 5.19 17.35 -17.17
N ALA A 30 4.17 16.74 -16.55
CA ALA A 30 3.93 15.30 -16.61
C ALA A 30 3.74 14.80 -18.04
N ASN A 31 2.94 15.51 -18.85
CA ASN A 31 2.77 15.18 -20.27
C ASN A 31 4.08 15.27 -21.07
N GLY A 32 4.91 16.28 -20.77
CA GLY A 32 6.25 16.40 -21.35
C GLY A 32 7.14 15.21 -21.03
N ILE A 33 7.18 14.80 -19.75
CA ILE A 33 7.92 13.62 -19.28
C ILE A 33 7.43 12.36 -19.99
N ILE A 34 6.11 12.13 -20.03
CA ILE A 34 5.51 10.96 -20.68
C ILE A 34 5.90 10.86 -22.16
N ASN A 35 5.89 12.00 -22.89
CA ASN A 35 6.32 12.03 -24.29
C ASN A 35 7.80 11.65 -24.44
N LEU A 36 8.68 12.29 -23.67
CA LEU A 36 10.11 12.05 -23.73
C LEU A 36 10.48 10.62 -23.37
N THR A 37 9.84 10.06 -22.33
CA THR A 37 10.03 8.66 -21.93
C THR A 37 9.50 7.70 -22.99
N ALA A 38 8.36 7.99 -23.64
CA ALA A 38 7.86 7.17 -24.74
C ALA A 38 8.84 7.13 -25.92
N ASP A 39 9.43 8.26 -26.30
CA ASP A 39 10.43 8.34 -27.38
C ASP A 39 11.69 7.52 -27.04
N LYS A 40 12.14 7.60 -25.77
CA LYS A 40 13.27 6.78 -25.28
C LYS A 40 12.94 5.28 -25.35
N ILE A 41 11.72 4.88 -25.02
CA ILE A 41 11.27 3.48 -25.12
C ILE A 41 11.28 3.01 -26.58
N ILE A 42 10.82 3.82 -27.53
CA ILE A 42 10.88 3.51 -28.96
C ILE A 42 12.33 3.27 -29.40
N GLN A 43 13.23 4.19 -29.06
CA GLN A 43 14.65 4.08 -29.40
C GLN A 43 15.31 2.83 -28.77
N ALA A 44 15.01 2.54 -27.50
CA ALA A 44 15.53 1.37 -26.81
C ALA A 44 15.05 0.06 -27.41
N ARG A 45 13.77 -0.01 -27.83
CA ARG A 45 13.17 -1.17 -28.50
C ARG A 45 13.80 -1.43 -29.86
N GLU A 46 14.14 -0.38 -30.61
CA GLU A 46 14.79 -0.47 -31.93
C GLU A 46 16.29 -0.75 -31.83
N GLY A 47 16.92 -0.38 -30.71
CA GLY A 47 18.33 -0.59 -30.42
C GLY A 47 18.66 -2.07 -30.16
N LYS A 48 19.30 -2.74 -31.13
CA LYS A 48 19.65 -4.17 -31.09
C LYS A 48 20.56 -4.63 -29.93
N SER A 49 21.19 -3.71 -29.20
CA SER A 49 22.13 -4.00 -28.10
C SER A 49 21.68 -3.48 -26.74
N THR A 50 20.43 -3.01 -26.62
CA THR A 50 19.93 -2.44 -25.36
C THR A 50 19.48 -3.55 -24.42
N ASN A 51 20.07 -3.63 -23.23
CA ASN A 51 19.52 -4.44 -22.15
C ASN A 51 18.28 -3.71 -21.59
N LEU A 52 17.09 -4.19 -21.92
CA LEU A 52 15.83 -3.55 -21.55
C LEU A 52 15.56 -3.55 -20.04
N GLN A 53 16.09 -4.53 -19.30
CA GLN A 53 15.98 -4.54 -17.84
C GLN A 53 16.88 -3.46 -17.22
N LYS A 54 18.11 -3.29 -17.72
CA LYS A 54 18.97 -2.17 -17.30
C LYS A 54 18.32 -0.83 -17.64
N PHE A 55 17.77 -0.72 -18.84
CA PHE A 55 17.07 0.48 -19.30
C PHE A 55 15.83 0.81 -18.44
N PHE A 56 15.11 -0.19 -17.93
CA PHE A 56 14.03 0.02 -16.96
C PHE A 56 14.53 0.77 -15.71
N PHE A 57 15.64 0.33 -15.12
CA PHE A 57 16.20 1.00 -13.94
C PHE A 57 16.64 2.44 -14.24
N GLU A 58 17.17 2.69 -15.44
CA GLU A 58 17.53 4.04 -15.91
C GLU A 58 16.29 4.94 -16.03
N ILE A 59 15.22 4.47 -16.69
CA ILE A 59 13.95 5.22 -16.81
C ILE A 59 13.38 5.52 -15.43
N ILE A 60 13.28 4.51 -14.57
CA ILE A 60 12.64 4.65 -13.27
C ILE A 60 13.37 5.68 -12.40
N ALA A 61 14.71 5.67 -12.40
CA ALA A 61 15.50 6.67 -11.69
C ALA A 61 15.30 8.09 -12.25
N GLU A 62 15.15 8.21 -13.57
CA GLU A 62 14.83 9.49 -14.22
C GLU A 62 13.43 10.00 -13.83
N LEU A 63 12.43 9.13 -13.82
CA LEU A 63 11.06 9.47 -13.40
C LEU A 63 11.03 9.94 -11.93
N SER A 64 11.76 9.28 -11.02
CA SER A 64 11.95 9.76 -9.64
C SER A 64 12.53 11.16 -9.58
N SER A 65 13.61 11.39 -10.32
CA SER A 65 14.29 12.69 -10.37
C SER A 65 13.35 13.80 -10.84
N HIS A 66 12.58 13.54 -11.91
CA HIS A 66 11.54 14.45 -12.37
C HIS A 66 10.45 14.68 -11.33
N ARG A 67 10.01 13.63 -10.62
CA ARG A 67 8.98 13.76 -9.59
C ARG A 67 9.44 14.60 -8.42
N GLY A 68 10.67 14.40 -7.96
CA GLY A 68 11.33 15.20 -6.92
C GLY A 68 11.48 16.66 -7.33
N ARG A 69 11.96 16.92 -8.56
CA ARG A 69 12.07 18.27 -9.12
C ARG A 69 10.72 19.01 -9.12
N ILE A 70 9.66 18.38 -9.63
CA ILE A 70 8.32 18.98 -9.66
C ILE A 70 7.83 19.26 -8.23
N ALA A 71 8.02 18.32 -7.29
CA ALA A 71 7.62 18.53 -5.89
C ALA A 71 8.31 19.75 -5.27
N PHE A 72 9.61 19.90 -5.52
CA PHE A 72 10.41 21.05 -5.08
C PHE A 72 9.91 22.36 -5.70
N GLU A 73 9.76 22.41 -7.02
CA GLU A 73 9.29 23.60 -7.75
C GLU A 73 7.90 24.05 -7.30
N HIS A 74 7.04 23.08 -6.96
CA HIS A 74 5.66 23.32 -6.53
C HIS A 74 5.53 23.52 -5.02
N GLN A 75 6.62 23.43 -4.26
CA GLN A 75 6.62 23.51 -2.80
C GLN A 75 5.60 22.55 -2.18
N THR A 76 5.55 21.33 -2.71
CA THR A 76 4.73 20.25 -2.15
C THR A 76 5.19 19.97 -0.72
N GLU A 77 4.26 19.69 0.19
CA GLU A 77 4.60 19.26 1.56
C GLU A 77 5.53 18.03 1.51
N ASP A 78 6.55 18.01 2.36
CA ASP A 78 7.62 17.00 2.36
C ASP A 78 8.29 16.81 0.98
N PHE A 79 8.48 17.87 0.18
CA PHE A 79 9.06 17.75 -1.17
C PHE A 79 10.42 17.02 -1.17
N GLU A 80 11.18 17.11 -0.08
CA GLU A 80 12.48 16.46 0.08
C GLU A 80 12.38 14.93 0.14
N LYS A 81 11.20 14.34 0.30
CA LYS A 81 10.97 12.89 0.27
C LYS A 81 10.58 12.37 -1.11
N PHE A 82 10.24 13.24 -2.07
CA PHE A 82 9.83 12.81 -3.41
C PHE A 82 11.02 12.32 -4.23
N GLY A 83 10.87 11.15 -4.86
CA GLY A 83 11.93 10.53 -5.66
C GLY A 83 13.09 9.96 -4.85
N LYS A 84 12.98 9.92 -3.52
CA LYS A 84 13.98 9.28 -2.64
C LYS A 84 13.58 7.85 -2.33
N ARG A 85 14.44 6.91 -2.71
CA ARG A 85 14.28 5.47 -2.43
C ARG A 85 14.16 5.21 -0.93
N ARG A 86 13.13 4.46 -0.52
CA ARG A 86 12.94 4.01 0.86
C ARG A 86 14.06 3.08 1.30
N ASP A 87 14.50 2.22 0.40
CA ASP A 87 15.61 1.33 0.62
C ASP A 87 16.97 1.98 0.38
N ASN A 88 17.08 3.31 0.26
CA ASN A 88 18.35 4.04 0.40
C ASN A 88 18.24 5.15 1.46
N ASP A 89 17.28 5.06 2.38
CA ASP A 89 17.09 6.14 3.35
C ASP A 89 18.27 6.26 4.32
N ASN A 90 18.82 7.47 4.35
CA ASN A 90 19.90 7.85 5.23
C ASN A 90 19.41 8.25 6.63
N ASN A 91 18.10 8.28 6.88
CA ASN A 91 17.58 8.77 8.15
C ASN A 91 17.07 7.68 9.07
N TYR A 92 16.55 6.55 8.57
CA TYR A 92 15.97 5.53 9.47
C TYR A 92 15.72 4.13 8.86
N PRO A 93 16.72 3.23 8.80
CA PRO A 93 16.53 1.85 8.34
C PRO A 93 15.57 1.07 9.26
N GLY A 94 14.77 0.16 8.69
CA GLY A 94 13.87 -0.71 9.43
C GLY A 94 12.56 -0.06 9.92
N ARG A 95 12.19 1.09 9.35
CA ARG A 95 10.89 1.75 9.61
C ARG A 95 9.79 1.17 8.73
N THR A 96 8.69 0.79 9.37
CA THR A 96 7.47 0.44 8.65
C THR A 96 6.86 1.69 8.01
N SER A 97 6.79 1.70 6.69
CA SER A 97 6.12 2.76 5.93
C SER A 97 4.63 2.46 5.87
N THR A 98 3.81 3.46 6.19
CA THR A 98 2.36 3.29 6.32
C THR A 98 1.57 4.32 5.53
N LEU A 99 0.35 3.93 5.15
CA LEU A 99 -0.65 4.79 4.52
C LEU A 99 -2.01 4.50 5.15
N LEU A 100 -2.66 5.54 5.71
CA LEU A 100 -4.03 5.44 6.15
C LEU A 100 -4.98 5.77 5.00
N LEU A 101 -5.96 4.90 4.75
CA LEU A 101 -6.94 5.03 3.66
C LEU A 101 -8.20 5.78 4.12
N PHE A 102 -8.01 7.01 4.57
CA PHE A 102 -9.06 7.92 5.07
C PHE A 102 -9.14 9.21 4.22
N ASP A 103 -10.04 10.12 4.57
CA ASP A 103 -10.25 11.41 3.89
C ASP A 103 -10.38 11.26 2.36
N VAL A 104 -9.40 11.77 1.61
CA VAL A 104 -9.38 11.73 0.13
C VAL A 104 -9.24 10.31 -0.43
N TYR A 105 -8.82 9.36 0.40
CA TYR A 105 -8.67 7.94 0.04
C TYR A 105 -9.77 7.05 0.64
N LYS A 106 -10.76 7.65 1.33
CA LYS A 106 -11.83 6.91 2.01
C LYS A 106 -12.55 5.91 1.11
N GLU A 107 -12.81 6.27 -0.15
CA GLU A 107 -13.45 5.36 -1.12
C GLU A 107 -12.70 4.02 -1.27
N TYR A 108 -11.36 4.05 -1.21
CA TYR A 108 -10.53 2.85 -1.30
C TYR A 108 -10.50 2.08 0.03
N GLY A 109 -10.51 2.80 1.17
CA GLY A 109 -10.73 2.22 2.49
C GLY A 109 -12.07 1.48 2.56
N ASP A 110 -13.16 2.09 2.12
CA ASP A 110 -14.51 1.51 2.09
C ASP A 110 -14.57 0.27 1.19
N LYS A 111 -13.88 0.26 0.05
CA LYS A 111 -13.76 -0.94 -0.82
C LYS A 111 -13.09 -2.10 -0.06
N LEU A 112 -12.01 -1.83 0.68
CA LEU A 112 -11.33 -2.84 1.50
C LEU A 112 -12.17 -3.30 2.69
N ILE A 113 -12.83 -2.39 3.40
CA ILE A 113 -13.72 -2.75 4.51
C ILE A 113 -14.84 -3.67 4.02
N ASN A 114 -15.44 -3.37 2.86
CA ASN A 114 -16.44 -4.24 2.25
C ASN A 114 -15.88 -5.60 1.80
N LEU A 115 -14.64 -5.63 1.28
CA LEU A 115 -13.95 -6.87 0.94
C LEU A 115 -13.71 -7.73 2.19
N PHE A 116 -13.09 -7.17 3.23
CA PHE A 116 -12.78 -7.86 4.47
C PHE A 116 -14.04 -8.33 5.19
N SER A 117 -15.08 -7.51 5.22
CA SER A 117 -16.37 -7.89 5.80
C SER A 117 -16.94 -9.16 5.18
N ARG A 118 -16.88 -9.31 3.85
CA ARG A 118 -17.35 -10.53 3.16
C ARG A 118 -16.58 -11.78 3.55
N TYR A 119 -15.32 -11.65 3.94
CA TYR A 119 -14.51 -12.76 4.42
C TYR A 119 -14.75 -13.02 5.90
N LEU A 120 -14.85 -11.97 6.72
CA LEU A 120 -15.22 -12.08 8.13
C LEU A 120 -16.59 -12.74 8.32
N GLU A 121 -17.56 -12.43 7.45
CA GLU A 121 -18.89 -13.09 7.42
C GLU A 121 -18.77 -14.61 7.16
N LYS A 122 -17.73 -15.07 6.46
CA LYS A 122 -17.46 -16.50 6.25
C LYS A 122 -16.71 -17.14 7.42
N MET A 123 -15.91 -16.35 8.13
CA MET A 123 -15.16 -16.77 9.32
C MET A 123 -16.03 -16.84 10.57
N GLU A 124 -17.21 -16.23 10.54
CA GLU A 124 -18.10 -16.18 11.68
C GLU A 124 -19.01 -17.40 11.76
N SER A 125 -18.98 -18.10 12.89
CA SER A 125 -19.91 -19.17 13.21
C SER A 125 -20.44 -19.00 14.63
N ASN A 126 -21.77 -18.95 14.76
CA ASN A 126 -22.47 -18.77 16.04
C ASN A 126 -22.06 -17.52 16.85
N GLY A 127 -21.64 -16.44 16.17
CA GLY A 127 -21.19 -15.21 16.82
C GLY A 127 -19.75 -15.28 17.35
N LYS A 128 -18.93 -16.17 16.79
CA LYS A 128 -17.49 -16.25 17.05
C LYS A 128 -16.76 -16.28 15.72
N PHE A 129 -15.66 -15.53 15.64
CA PHE A 129 -14.79 -15.52 14.48
C PHE A 129 -13.73 -16.61 14.59
N GLU A 130 -13.51 -17.36 13.51
CA GLU A 130 -12.28 -18.12 13.33
C GLU A 130 -11.07 -17.18 13.31
N ASN A 131 -9.93 -17.64 13.81
CA ASN A 131 -8.75 -16.79 13.93
C ASN A 131 -8.09 -16.49 12.59
N ASN A 132 -8.26 -17.36 11.58
CA ASN A 132 -7.53 -17.26 10.31
C ASN A 132 -8.40 -17.68 9.12
N PHE A 133 -8.27 -16.99 7.99
CA PHE A 133 -8.84 -17.39 6.71
C PHE A 133 -7.89 -17.10 5.55
N LEU A 134 -7.57 -18.12 4.76
CA LEU A 134 -6.67 -18.04 3.62
C LEU A 134 -7.44 -18.07 2.29
N ILE A 135 -7.07 -17.16 1.39
CA ILE A 135 -7.56 -17.14 0.01
C ILE A 135 -6.35 -17.24 -0.92
N ASP A 136 -6.30 -18.30 -1.73
CA ASP A 136 -5.29 -18.48 -2.76
C ASP A 136 -5.87 -18.20 -4.15
N ASP A 137 -5.09 -17.51 -4.98
CA ASP A 137 -5.37 -17.21 -6.38
C ASP A 137 -4.16 -17.60 -7.23
N VAL A 138 -4.44 -18.18 -8.40
CA VAL A 138 -3.40 -18.46 -9.41
C VAL A 138 -3.78 -17.72 -10.69
N CYS A 139 -2.99 -16.71 -11.01
CA CYS A 139 -3.21 -15.86 -12.18
C CYS A 139 -1.90 -15.71 -12.95
N ASP A 140 -1.94 -15.93 -14.27
CA ASP A 140 -0.79 -15.87 -15.17
C ASP A 140 0.43 -16.69 -14.71
N GLY A 141 0.16 -17.85 -14.09
CA GLY A 141 1.17 -18.79 -13.60
C GLY A 141 1.85 -18.36 -12.30
N ARG A 142 1.28 -17.41 -11.56
CA ARG A 142 1.78 -16.95 -10.26
C ARG A 142 0.76 -17.15 -9.18
N ILE A 143 1.26 -17.41 -7.97
CA ILE A 143 0.44 -17.53 -6.78
C ILE A 143 0.35 -16.18 -6.08
N THR A 144 -0.87 -15.78 -5.73
CA THR A 144 -1.16 -14.68 -4.83
C THR A 144 -2.03 -15.22 -3.69
N SER A 145 -1.67 -14.90 -2.46
CA SER A 145 -2.38 -15.37 -1.26
C SER A 145 -2.79 -14.18 -0.40
N LEU A 146 -4.02 -14.19 0.08
CA LEU A 146 -4.55 -13.22 1.03
C LEU A 146 -4.94 -13.95 2.32
N ASN A 147 -4.18 -13.72 3.38
CA ASN A 147 -4.43 -14.28 4.70
C ASN A 147 -5.09 -13.24 5.60
N ILE A 148 -6.20 -13.58 6.26
CA ILE A 148 -6.94 -12.71 7.16
C ILE A 148 -6.89 -13.31 8.55
N GLU A 149 -6.37 -12.55 9.52
CA GLU A 149 -6.26 -12.94 10.91
C GLU A 149 -7.11 -12.02 11.80
N VAL A 150 -7.91 -12.61 12.69
CA VAL A 150 -8.69 -11.89 13.70
C VAL A 150 -8.04 -12.09 15.06
N MET A 151 -7.68 -10.98 15.71
CA MET A 151 -6.91 -10.94 16.94
C MET A 151 -7.69 -10.22 18.04
N ASP A 152 -8.07 -10.91 19.11
CA ASP A 152 -8.61 -10.28 20.31
C ASP A 152 -7.48 -9.86 21.27
N ASN A 153 -7.83 -9.11 22.33
CA ASN A 153 -6.85 -8.66 23.32
C ASN A 153 -6.13 -9.82 24.05
N THR A 154 -6.79 -10.98 24.20
CA THR A 154 -6.17 -12.16 24.79
C THR A 154 -5.08 -12.71 23.88
N TYR A 155 -5.38 -12.87 22.59
CA TYR A 155 -4.43 -13.28 21.56
C TYR A 155 -3.26 -12.29 21.48
N LEU A 156 -3.52 -10.98 21.45
CA LEU A 156 -2.46 -9.97 21.43
C LEU A 156 -1.55 -10.06 22.66
N HIS A 157 -2.10 -10.35 23.84
CA HIS A 157 -1.33 -10.54 25.06
C HIS A 157 -0.52 -11.84 25.03
N GLU A 158 -1.13 -12.97 24.63
CA GLU A 158 -0.48 -14.28 24.52
C GLU A 158 0.68 -14.27 23.52
N GLN A 159 0.49 -13.61 22.38
CA GLN A 159 1.53 -13.42 21.37
C GLN A 159 2.54 -12.33 21.76
N ASN A 160 2.33 -11.61 22.86
CA ASN A 160 3.12 -10.44 23.28
C ASN A 160 3.22 -9.35 22.18
N TYR A 161 2.17 -9.16 21.38
CA TYR A 161 2.11 -8.04 20.42
C TYR A 161 2.03 -6.67 21.12
N ASN A 162 1.58 -6.64 22.37
CA ASN A 162 1.45 -5.44 23.20
C ASN A 162 2.78 -4.89 23.73
N ARG A 163 3.91 -5.55 23.44
CA ARG A 163 5.25 -5.10 23.82
C ARG A 163 6.11 -5.05 22.56
N GLU A 164 6.57 -3.85 22.21
CA GLU A 164 7.68 -3.72 21.27
C GLU A 164 8.94 -4.24 21.99
N GLU A 165 9.23 -5.53 21.82
CA GLU A 165 10.48 -6.11 22.28
C GLU A 165 11.62 -5.41 21.55
N SER A 166 12.59 -4.93 22.32
CA SER A 166 13.74 -4.26 21.73
C SER A 166 14.71 -5.29 21.19
N TYR A 167 14.66 -5.50 19.88
CA TYR A 167 15.44 -6.55 19.20
C TYR A 167 16.86 -6.10 18.85
N ILE A 168 17.08 -4.78 18.79
CA ILE A 168 18.40 -4.15 18.72
C ILE A 168 18.40 -3.01 19.77
N PRO A 169 18.53 -3.33 21.07
CA PRO A 169 18.35 -2.39 22.18
C PRO A 169 19.12 -1.08 22.04
N ASP A 170 20.42 -1.17 21.73
CA ASP A 170 21.28 0.00 21.56
C ASP A 170 20.81 0.91 20.40
N PHE A 171 20.21 0.32 19.36
CA PHE A 171 19.66 1.06 18.22
C PHE A 171 18.34 1.72 18.55
N GLU A 172 17.40 0.99 19.14
CA GLU A 172 16.08 1.52 19.45
C GLU A 172 16.15 2.60 20.53
N GLU A 173 17.08 2.49 21.48
CA GLU A 173 17.37 3.53 22.44
C GLU A 173 18.03 4.75 21.78
N GLU A 174 19.01 4.56 20.89
CA GLU A 174 19.66 5.67 20.19
C GLU A 174 18.71 6.41 19.23
N THR A 175 17.80 5.69 18.59
CA THR A 175 16.80 6.25 17.68
C THR A 175 15.64 6.95 18.39
N ARG A 176 15.13 6.37 19.49
CA ARG A 176 14.09 7.02 20.32
C ARG A 176 14.57 8.35 20.92
N ASN A 177 15.87 8.45 21.23
CA ASN A 177 16.48 9.61 21.89
C ASN A 177 16.98 10.70 20.94
N LYS A 178 17.01 10.49 19.61
CA LYS A 178 17.56 11.45 18.63
C LYS A 178 16.60 11.64 17.45
N LYS A 179 15.57 12.48 17.64
CA LYS A 179 14.57 12.77 16.58
C LYS A 179 15.12 13.48 15.34
N ASP A 180 16.29 14.13 15.42
CA ASP A 180 16.77 15.03 14.35
C ASP A 180 18.32 15.03 14.21
N LYS A 181 18.94 13.91 13.78
CA LYS A 181 20.33 13.96 13.31
C LYS A 181 20.49 13.29 11.95
N ASP A 182 21.13 14.00 11.03
CA ASP A 182 21.76 13.45 9.83
C ASP A 182 22.76 12.37 10.28
N TRP A 183 22.42 11.10 10.09
CA TRP A 183 23.38 10.02 10.35
C TRP A 183 24.41 10.00 9.23
N SER A 184 25.65 9.64 9.57
CA SER A 184 26.66 9.38 8.53
C SER A 184 26.28 8.14 7.74
N GLU A 185 26.57 8.12 6.43
CA GLU A 185 26.30 6.99 5.53
C GLU A 185 26.79 5.64 6.10
N ASP A 186 27.97 5.62 6.69
CA ASP A 186 28.53 4.42 7.35
C ASP A 186 27.63 3.89 8.48
N LYS A 187 27.05 4.80 9.26
CA LYS A 187 26.20 4.45 10.40
C LYS A 187 24.86 3.87 9.93
N ILE A 188 24.28 4.44 8.87
CA ILE A 188 23.07 3.92 8.23
C ILE A 188 23.33 2.51 7.68
N LEU A 189 24.44 2.32 6.97
CA LEU A 189 24.81 1.04 6.40
C LEU A 189 25.03 -0.03 7.48
N GLU A 190 25.70 0.33 8.58
CA GLU A 190 25.87 -0.54 9.74
C GLU A 190 24.51 -1.02 10.28
N TYR A 191 23.56 -0.09 10.48
CA TYR A 191 22.25 -0.44 11.01
C TYR A 191 21.40 -1.25 10.05
N ARG A 192 21.39 -0.89 8.77
CA ARG A 192 20.72 -1.67 7.75
C ARG A 192 21.23 -3.11 7.74
N THR A 193 22.54 -3.29 7.86
CA THR A 193 23.17 -4.62 7.94
C THR A 193 22.71 -5.39 9.18
N LYS A 194 22.62 -4.72 10.34
CA LYS A 194 22.09 -5.34 11.57
C LYS A 194 20.63 -5.75 11.43
N TYR A 195 19.78 -4.92 10.82
CA TYR A 195 18.37 -5.26 10.58
C TYR A 195 18.19 -6.41 9.60
N LEU A 196 18.94 -6.40 8.50
CA LEU A 196 18.92 -7.49 7.54
C LEU A 196 19.36 -8.80 8.21
N LYS A 197 20.43 -8.73 9.02
CA LYS A 197 20.90 -9.87 9.81
C LYS A 197 19.81 -10.37 10.77
N PHE A 198 19.15 -9.48 11.52
CA PHE A 198 18.04 -9.83 12.41
C PHE A 198 16.87 -10.49 11.66
N LYS A 199 16.48 -9.96 10.49
CA LYS A 199 15.45 -10.55 9.64
C LYS A 199 15.82 -11.98 9.20
N LEU A 200 17.08 -12.20 8.83
CA LEU A 200 17.56 -13.51 8.38
C LEU A 200 17.72 -14.51 9.53
N GLU A 201 18.19 -14.08 10.70
CA GLU A 201 18.44 -14.95 11.86
C GLU A 201 17.18 -15.21 12.69
N SER A 202 16.17 -14.35 12.61
CA SER A 202 14.94 -14.43 13.41
C SER A 202 13.71 -13.90 12.66
N PRO A 203 13.32 -14.53 11.53
CA PRO A 203 12.24 -14.04 10.67
C PRO A 203 10.90 -13.90 11.40
N GLU A 204 10.55 -14.84 12.29
CA GLU A 204 9.32 -14.77 13.09
C GLU A 204 9.29 -13.55 14.01
N LYS A 205 10.41 -13.25 14.68
CA LYS A 205 10.52 -12.06 15.55
C LYS A 205 10.48 -10.76 14.74
N TYR A 206 11.11 -10.76 13.56
CA TYR A 206 11.05 -9.62 12.64
C TYR A 206 9.61 -9.35 12.18
N GLN A 207 8.89 -10.39 11.78
CA GLN A 207 7.49 -10.28 11.38
C GLN A 207 6.61 -9.82 12.54
N LYS A 208 6.81 -10.39 13.74
CA LYS A 208 6.13 -9.94 14.95
C LYS A 208 6.34 -8.46 15.24
N ARG A 209 7.57 -7.95 15.12
CA ARG A 209 7.87 -6.52 15.27
C ARG A 209 7.07 -5.68 14.27
N ARG A 210 6.99 -6.10 13.00
CA ARG A 210 6.22 -5.38 11.98
C ARG A 210 4.73 -5.32 12.32
N ILE A 211 4.14 -6.43 12.77
CA ILE A 211 2.75 -6.51 13.23
C ILE A 211 2.52 -5.57 14.43
N THR A 212 3.39 -5.64 15.46
CA THR A 212 3.32 -4.73 16.62
C THR A 212 3.39 -3.27 16.20
N GLN A 213 4.26 -2.90 15.26
CA GLN A 213 4.36 -1.53 14.77
C GLN A 213 3.12 -1.10 13.97
N GLY A 214 2.56 -1.99 13.14
CA GLY A 214 1.31 -1.76 12.42
C GLY A 214 0.14 -1.53 13.38
N LEU A 215 -0.03 -2.39 14.38
CA LEU A 215 -1.06 -2.26 15.42
C LEU A 215 -0.89 -0.98 16.24
N ALA A 216 0.33 -0.68 16.69
CA ALA A 216 0.61 0.55 17.43
C ALA A 216 0.29 1.80 16.60
N ARG A 217 0.59 1.76 15.29
CA ARG A 217 0.28 2.86 14.37
C ARG A 217 -1.23 3.00 14.17
N LEU A 218 -1.93 1.88 13.93
CA LEU A 218 -3.39 1.85 13.80
C LEU A 218 -4.05 2.46 15.03
N GLN A 219 -3.64 2.05 16.24
CA GLN A 219 -4.17 2.59 17.49
C GLN A 219 -3.89 4.09 17.65
N SER A 220 -2.72 4.57 17.17
CA SER A 220 -2.35 5.98 17.28
C SER A 220 -3.11 6.90 16.31
N GLU A 221 -3.42 6.41 15.11
CA GLU A 221 -4.06 7.19 14.05
C GLU A 221 -5.58 7.00 14.02
N CYS A 222 -6.04 5.76 14.20
CA CYS A 222 -7.43 5.34 14.19
C CYS A 222 -7.74 4.42 15.38
N PRO A 223 -7.75 4.95 16.61
CA PRO A 223 -7.98 4.13 17.79
C PRO A 223 -9.34 3.42 17.74
N SER A 224 -9.39 2.17 18.21
CA SER A 224 -10.68 1.53 18.45
C SER A 224 -11.42 2.25 19.60
N PRO A 225 -12.75 2.10 19.72
CA PRO A 225 -13.52 2.72 20.80
C PRO A 225 -13.01 2.37 22.21
N GLU A 226 -12.42 1.18 22.39
CA GLU A 226 -11.75 0.77 23.62
C GLU A 226 -10.52 1.65 23.93
N TYR A 227 -9.81 2.08 22.90
CA TYR A 227 -8.59 2.90 22.98
C TYR A 227 -8.86 4.41 22.96
N PHE A 228 -10.02 4.85 22.45
CA PHE A 228 -10.45 6.25 22.43
C PHE A 228 -10.58 6.88 23.81
N GLY A 229 -10.40 6.11 24.89
CA GLY A 229 -10.24 6.70 26.20
C GLY A 229 -11.47 7.50 26.56
N LEU A 230 -12.64 6.88 26.45
CA LEU A 230 -13.62 7.05 27.52
C LEU A 230 -12.95 6.58 28.81
N LYS A 231 -12.04 7.40 29.36
CA LYS A 231 -11.35 7.10 30.61
C LYS A 231 -12.46 6.75 31.58
N PRO A 232 -12.33 5.68 32.39
CA PRO A 232 -13.36 5.34 33.36
C PRO A 232 -13.86 6.54 34.14
N ASN A 233 -12.96 7.48 34.42
CA ASN A 233 -13.26 8.73 35.12
C ASN A 233 -14.11 9.73 34.30
N MET A 234 -13.99 9.78 32.98
CA MET A 234 -14.80 10.66 32.10
C MET A 234 -16.20 10.09 31.86
N VAL A 235 -16.35 8.77 31.69
CA VAL A 235 -17.68 8.14 31.59
C VAL A 235 -18.42 8.21 32.92
N ARG A 236 -17.73 7.95 34.04
CA ARG A 236 -18.28 8.05 35.39
C ARG A 236 -18.68 9.48 35.80
N GLN A 237 -18.28 10.50 35.05
CA GLN A 237 -18.73 11.89 35.23
C GLN A 237 -20.07 12.19 34.54
N ILE A 238 -20.41 11.41 33.50
CA ILE A 238 -21.56 11.65 32.64
C ILE A 238 -22.69 10.67 32.94
N VAL A 239 -22.35 9.44 33.31
CA VAL A 239 -23.32 8.40 33.67
C VAL A 239 -22.95 7.76 35.03
N PRO A 240 -23.94 7.25 35.78
CA PRO A 240 -23.71 6.53 37.03
C PRO A 240 -22.62 5.46 36.90
N LYS A 241 -21.79 5.29 37.93
CA LYS A 241 -20.65 4.34 37.93
C LYS A 241 -21.01 2.94 37.43
N LYS A 242 -22.20 2.44 37.77
CA LYS A 242 -22.69 1.12 37.36
C LYS A 242 -22.95 1.05 35.84
N GLU A 243 -23.46 2.12 35.23
CA GLU A 243 -23.66 2.25 33.79
C GLU A 243 -22.34 2.51 33.06
N ALA A 244 -21.46 3.33 33.64
CA ALA A 244 -20.11 3.51 33.12
C ALA A 244 -19.32 2.20 33.08
N ASP A 245 -19.41 1.39 34.13
CA ASP A 245 -18.75 0.09 34.22
C ASP A 245 -19.40 -0.95 33.28
N ILE A 246 -20.69 -0.81 32.93
CA ILE A 246 -21.37 -1.62 31.88
C ILE A 246 -20.93 -1.18 30.47
N ILE A 247 -20.83 0.12 30.22
CA ILE A 247 -20.42 0.69 28.93
C ILE A 247 -18.94 0.38 28.65
N LEU A 248 -18.08 0.47 29.67
CA LEU A 248 -16.64 0.28 29.55
C LEU A 248 -16.18 -1.16 29.77
N GLY A 249 -16.89 -1.94 30.58
CA GLY A 249 -16.54 -3.33 30.89
C GLY A 249 -16.94 -4.34 29.82
N ASN A 250 -17.74 -3.92 28.83
CA ASN A 250 -18.33 -4.81 27.83
C ASN A 250 -17.97 -4.47 26.38
N MET A 251 -16.97 -3.60 26.14
CA MET A 251 -16.42 -3.42 24.80
C MET A 251 -15.19 -4.31 24.61
N LYS A 252 -15.18 -5.11 23.54
CA LYS A 252 -14.02 -5.91 23.15
C LYS A 252 -13.59 -5.51 21.75
N SER A 253 -12.37 -4.98 21.62
CA SER A 253 -11.77 -4.76 20.30
C SER A 253 -11.30 -6.09 19.70
N LEU A 254 -11.60 -6.27 18.42
CA LEU A 254 -11.05 -7.31 17.57
C LEU A 254 -10.25 -6.62 16.48
N TYR A 255 -8.96 -6.90 16.40
CA TYR A 255 -8.08 -6.38 15.37
C TYR A 255 -8.07 -7.34 14.19
N VAL A 256 -8.11 -6.79 12.99
CA VAL A 256 -8.06 -7.57 11.76
C VAL A 256 -6.76 -7.23 11.06
N HIS A 257 -5.90 -8.23 10.90
CA HIS A 257 -4.65 -8.14 10.16
C HIS A 257 -4.79 -8.96 8.88
N VAL A 258 -4.55 -8.33 7.75
CA VAL A 258 -4.64 -8.97 6.44
C VAL A 258 -3.27 -8.91 5.79
N VAL A 259 -2.75 -10.05 5.34
CA VAL A 259 -1.44 -10.17 4.70
C VAL A 259 -1.64 -10.56 3.24
N LEU A 260 -1.15 -9.73 2.33
CA LEU A 260 -1.04 -10.04 0.92
C LEU A 260 0.36 -10.58 0.62
N GLU A 261 0.41 -11.80 0.10
CA GLU A 261 1.63 -12.45 -0.37
C GLU A 261 1.54 -12.72 -1.86
N THR A 262 2.67 -12.62 -2.56
CA THR A 262 2.78 -13.04 -3.96
C THR A 262 4.10 -13.76 -4.22
N GLU A 263 4.09 -14.62 -5.22
CA GLU A 263 5.30 -15.26 -5.72
C GLU A 263 6.20 -14.27 -6.48
N ILE A 264 7.40 -14.03 -5.96
CA ILE A 264 8.48 -13.28 -6.61
C ILE A 264 9.72 -14.15 -6.64
N ASP A 265 10.24 -14.45 -7.84
CA ASP A 265 11.37 -15.35 -8.03
C ASP A 265 11.18 -16.73 -7.36
N ARG A 266 9.98 -17.31 -7.52
CA ARG A 266 9.58 -18.63 -6.98
C ARG A 266 9.50 -18.72 -5.45
N GLU A 267 9.52 -17.60 -4.77
CA GLU A 267 9.36 -17.51 -3.31
C GLU A 267 8.16 -16.63 -2.98
N MET A 268 7.37 -17.02 -1.98
CA MET A 268 6.27 -16.20 -1.48
C MET A 268 6.83 -15.06 -0.63
N HIS A 269 6.38 -13.84 -0.95
CA HIS A 269 6.78 -12.64 -0.24
C HIS A 269 5.58 -11.79 0.11
N ILE A 270 5.58 -11.24 1.33
CA ILE A 270 4.62 -10.24 1.76
C ILE A 270 4.82 -8.96 0.94
N LEU A 271 3.82 -8.61 0.15
CA LEU A 271 3.74 -7.36 -0.58
C LEU A 271 3.22 -6.22 0.28
N THR A 272 2.14 -6.47 1.03
CA THR A 272 1.43 -5.43 1.77
C THR A 272 0.65 -6.06 2.91
N GLU A 273 0.59 -5.36 4.02
CA GLU A 273 -0.22 -5.75 5.16
C GLU A 273 -1.28 -4.67 5.42
N TYR A 274 -2.47 -5.07 5.83
CA TYR A 274 -3.58 -4.19 6.14
C TYR A 274 -3.99 -4.42 7.58
N PHE A 275 -4.28 -3.34 8.29
CA PHE A 275 -4.71 -3.35 9.66
C PHE A 275 -6.00 -2.56 9.77
N THR A 276 -6.99 -3.14 10.42
CA THR A 276 -8.23 -2.47 10.79
C THR A 276 -8.73 -3.09 12.09
N TRP A 277 -9.89 -2.65 12.57
CA TRP A 277 -10.49 -3.17 13.78
C TRP A 277 -12.00 -3.24 13.64
N MET A 278 -12.61 -4.10 14.43
CA MET A 278 -14.03 -4.12 14.74
C MET A 278 -14.18 -4.26 16.25
N PHE A 279 -15.39 -4.16 16.77
CA PHE A 279 -15.59 -4.29 18.20
C PHE A 279 -16.95 -4.87 18.54
N GLU A 280 -16.97 -5.65 19.61
CA GLU A 280 -18.16 -6.18 20.26
C GLU A 280 -18.55 -5.23 21.39
N ASP A 281 -19.82 -4.89 21.51
CA ASP A 281 -20.35 -4.20 22.69
C ASP A 281 -21.28 -5.09 23.51
N SER A 282 -21.78 -4.56 24.63
CA SER A 282 -22.69 -5.29 25.51
C SER A 282 -23.95 -5.81 24.82
N GLU A 283 -24.50 -5.04 23.87
CA GLU A 283 -25.71 -5.41 23.15
C GLU A 283 -25.46 -6.60 22.23
N TRP A 284 -24.34 -6.60 21.50
CA TRP A 284 -23.93 -7.77 20.74
C TRP A 284 -23.64 -8.98 21.63
N ILE A 285 -22.84 -8.79 22.68
CA ILE A 285 -22.39 -9.87 23.57
C ILE A 285 -23.57 -10.58 24.25
N HIS A 286 -24.60 -9.82 24.66
CA HIS A 286 -25.74 -10.38 25.40
C HIS A 286 -26.94 -10.72 24.51
N ASN A 287 -27.24 -9.89 23.52
CA ASN A 287 -28.49 -9.94 22.78
C ASN A 287 -28.33 -10.33 21.30
N LYS A 288 -27.10 -10.33 20.76
CA LYS A 288 -26.78 -10.65 19.36
C LYS A 288 -27.68 -9.95 18.34
N THR A 289 -27.96 -8.67 18.57
CA THR A 289 -28.80 -7.87 17.67
C THR A 289 -28.02 -7.47 16.43
N ASP A 290 -28.66 -7.56 15.26
CA ASP A 290 -28.03 -7.23 13.96
C ASP A 290 -27.50 -5.79 13.90
N SER A 291 -28.17 -4.84 14.56
CA SER A 291 -27.72 -3.44 14.63
C SER A 291 -26.42 -3.24 15.41
N HIS A 292 -26.01 -4.20 16.24
CA HIS A 292 -24.77 -4.16 17.02
C HIS A 292 -23.70 -5.14 16.52
N HIS A 293 -23.94 -5.78 15.37
CA HIS A 293 -23.03 -6.76 14.80
C HIS A 293 -21.63 -6.16 14.52
N PRO A 294 -20.52 -6.80 14.96
CA PRO A 294 -19.16 -6.24 14.81
C PRO A 294 -18.80 -5.86 13.37
N ILE A 295 -19.10 -6.74 12.40
CA ILE A 295 -18.90 -6.49 10.97
C ILE A 295 -19.69 -5.27 10.47
N LYS A 296 -20.93 -5.07 10.92
CA LYS A 296 -21.75 -3.93 10.51
C LYS A 296 -21.14 -2.62 11.01
N ARG A 297 -20.67 -2.61 12.25
CA ARG A 297 -19.99 -1.45 12.84
C ARG A 297 -18.65 -1.17 12.17
N MET A 298 -17.91 -2.22 11.80
CA MET A 298 -16.69 -2.08 11.01
C MET A 298 -16.95 -1.29 9.71
N LYS A 299 -18.03 -1.62 8.99
CA LYS A 299 -18.46 -0.89 7.78
C LYS A 299 -18.80 0.58 8.05
N GLU A 300 -19.24 0.93 9.25
CA GLU A 300 -19.69 2.28 9.61
C GLU A 300 -18.58 3.18 10.18
N SER A 301 -17.61 2.59 10.89
CA SER A 301 -16.69 3.36 11.74
C SER A 301 -15.21 3.06 11.57
N SER A 302 -14.86 1.95 10.93
CA SER A 302 -13.46 1.53 10.88
C SER A 302 -12.75 2.09 9.67
N GLU A 303 -11.45 2.34 9.84
CA GLU A 303 -10.55 2.79 8.79
C GLU A 303 -9.50 1.69 8.53
N VAL A 304 -8.84 1.75 7.37
CA VAL A 304 -7.79 0.79 7.00
C VAL A 304 -6.43 1.45 6.99
N LEU A 305 -5.53 0.96 7.82
CA LEU A 305 -4.11 1.29 7.77
C LEU A 305 -3.38 0.26 6.91
N LEU A 306 -2.62 0.73 5.93
CA LEU A 306 -1.77 -0.09 5.10
C LEU A 306 -0.31 0.02 5.56
N VAL A 307 0.38 -1.11 5.59
CA VAL A 307 1.82 -1.23 5.77
C VAL A 307 2.42 -1.66 4.43
N HIS A 308 3.27 -0.81 3.85
CA HIS A 308 3.90 -1.06 2.56
C HIS A 308 4.91 -2.22 2.62
N GLN A 309 5.32 -2.70 1.44
CA GLN A 309 6.35 -3.72 1.32
C GLN A 309 7.61 -3.36 2.11
N ASP A 310 8.19 -4.37 2.73
CA ASP A 310 9.49 -4.32 3.39
C ASP A 310 10.56 -3.78 2.44
N GLU A 311 11.32 -2.78 2.90
CA GLU A 311 12.39 -2.13 2.13
C GLU A 311 13.44 -3.12 1.62
N PHE A 312 13.69 -4.21 2.35
CA PHE A 312 14.66 -5.24 1.94
C PHE A 312 14.19 -6.06 0.73
N LEU A 313 12.91 -5.98 0.36
CA LEU A 313 12.34 -6.68 -0.80
C LEU A 313 12.15 -5.76 -2.02
N ILE A 314 12.45 -4.47 -1.88
CA ILE A 314 12.21 -3.49 -2.95
C ILE A 314 12.98 -3.86 -4.21
N GLU A 315 14.28 -4.11 -4.09
CA GLU A 315 15.14 -4.45 -5.22
C GLU A 315 14.74 -5.79 -5.87
N LYS A 316 14.39 -6.80 -5.08
CA LYS A 316 13.91 -8.10 -5.61
C LYS A 316 12.65 -7.92 -6.45
N THR A 317 11.72 -7.09 -5.99
CA THR A 317 10.46 -6.80 -6.68
C THR A 317 10.70 -5.95 -7.93
N LEU A 318 11.61 -4.96 -7.88
CA LEU A 318 11.97 -4.17 -9.06
C LEU A 318 12.59 -5.01 -10.17
N ASN A 319 13.42 -6.00 -9.83
CA ASN A 319 13.96 -6.94 -10.82
C ASN A 319 12.84 -7.75 -11.51
N GLU A 320 11.79 -8.10 -10.77
CA GLU A 320 10.63 -8.78 -11.36
C GLU A 320 9.83 -7.83 -12.26
N ILE A 321 9.64 -6.59 -11.84
CA ILE A 321 9.02 -5.53 -12.65
C ILE A 321 9.84 -5.29 -13.94
N ALA A 322 11.17 -5.32 -13.88
CA ALA A 322 12.04 -5.15 -15.04
C ALA A 322 11.83 -6.24 -16.11
N LYS A 323 11.61 -7.49 -15.69
CA LYS A 323 11.27 -8.59 -16.61
C LYS A 323 9.91 -8.36 -17.29
N ILE A 324 8.93 -7.85 -16.54
CA ILE A 324 7.61 -7.51 -17.09
C ILE A 324 7.73 -6.30 -18.03
N PHE A 325 8.54 -5.31 -17.68
CA PHE A 325 8.84 -4.14 -18.50
C PHE A 325 9.40 -4.55 -19.87
N GLU A 326 10.38 -5.46 -19.89
CA GLU A 326 10.92 -6.01 -21.14
C GLU A 326 9.82 -6.64 -22.01
N LYS A 327 8.92 -7.42 -21.40
CA LYS A 327 7.79 -8.04 -22.10
C LYS A 327 6.80 -7.01 -22.66
N VAL A 328 6.45 -5.95 -21.91
CA VAL A 328 5.53 -4.91 -22.41
C VAL A 328 6.18 -4.05 -23.48
N VAL A 329 7.47 -3.72 -23.38
CA VAL A 329 8.17 -2.91 -24.40
C VAL A 329 8.37 -3.68 -25.70
N THR A 330 8.66 -4.97 -25.64
CA THR A 330 8.85 -5.82 -26.82
C THR A 330 7.55 -6.34 -27.43
N TRP A 331 6.39 -6.00 -26.85
CA TRP A 331 5.10 -6.34 -27.42
C TRP A 331 4.98 -5.82 -28.86
N ASN A 332 4.40 -6.67 -29.72
CA ASN A 332 4.20 -6.39 -31.13
C ASN A 332 2.79 -6.83 -31.53
N SER A 333 2.03 -5.89 -32.11
CA SER A 333 0.65 -6.11 -32.58
C SER A 333 0.53 -7.18 -33.67
N MET A 334 1.62 -7.48 -34.38
CA MET A 334 1.66 -8.56 -35.38
C MET A 334 1.60 -9.95 -34.74
N THR A 335 2.06 -10.08 -33.49
CA THR A 335 2.18 -11.38 -32.79
C THR A 335 1.16 -11.53 -31.66
N TYR A 336 0.82 -10.42 -31.00
CA TYR A 336 0.04 -10.42 -29.78
C TYR A 336 -1.10 -9.42 -29.87
N THR A 337 -2.16 -9.69 -29.11
CA THR A 337 -3.33 -8.81 -29.04
C THR A 337 -3.09 -7.65 -28.06
N GLU A 338 -3.87 -6.57 -28.18
CA GLU A 338 -3.91 -5.48 -27.20
C GLU A 338 -4.25 -5.99 -25.78
N PHE A 339 -5.06 -7.04 -25.69
CA PHE A 339 -5.38 -7.71 -24.45
C PHE A 339 -4.12 -8.22 -23.74
N ASN A 340 -3.16 -8.79 -24.48
CA ASN A 340 -1.89 -9.27 -23.91
C ASN A 340 -1.00 -8.12 -23.39
N LEU A 341 -1.04 -6.96 -24.07
CA LEU A 341 -0.33 -5.76 -23.61
C LEU A 341 -0.95 -5.25 -22.30
N LYS A 342 -2.28 -5.16 -22.23
CA LYS A 342 -3.00 -4.77 -21.01
C LYS A 342 -2.77 -5.74 -19.85
N ASP A 343 -2.76 -7.05 -20.09
CA ASP A 343 -2.46 -8.05 -19.05
C ASP A 343 -1.09 -7.83 -18.43
N SER A 344 -0.08 -7.65 -19.28
CA SER A 344 1.30 -7.45 -18.81
C SER A 344 1.47 -6.07 -18.14
N MET A 345 0.73 -5.05 -18.60
CA MET A 345 0.72 -3.74 -17.95
C MET A 345 0.01 -3.76 -16.60
N ALA A 346 -1.11 -4.46 -16.47
CA ALA A 346 -1.79 -4.65 -15.19
C ALA A 346 -0.81 -5.28 -14.18
N HIS A 347 -0.08 -6.30 -14.59
CA HIS A 347 0.91 -6.92 -13.71
C HIS A 347 2.03 -5.96 -13.28
N LEU A 348 2.55 -5.16 -14.21
CA LEU A 348 3.55 -4.12 -13.91
C LEU A 348 2.99 -3.12 -12.90
N CYS A 349 1.80 -2.56 -13.15
CA CYS A 349 1.16 -1.60 -12.27
C CYS A 349 0.87 -2.18 -10.87
N PHE A 350 0.43 -3.44 -10.80
CA PHE A 350 0.14 -4.13 -9.53
C PHE A 350 1.40 -4.23 -8.67
N LEU A 351 2.50 -4.79 -9.22
CA LEU A 351 3.75 -4.91 -8.47
C LEU A 351 4.36 -3.55 -8.12
N SER A 352 4.30 -2.57 -9.03
CA SER A 352 4.78 -1.21 -8.75
C SER A 352 3.99 -0.54 -7.63
N ALA A 353 2.67 -0.72 -7.58
CA ALA A 353 1.82 -0.20 -6.52
C ALA A 353 2.18 -0.78 -5.14
N HIS A 354 2.49 -2.07 -5.06
CA HIS A 354 2.88 -2.68 -3.78
C HIS A 354 4.35 -2.44 -3.42
N ASN A 355 5.23 -2.27 -4.41
CA ASN A 355 6.64 -2.01 -4.20
C ASN A 355 6.89 -0.64 -3.55
N MET A 356 6.15 0.40 -3.96
CA MET A 356 6.30 1.78 -3.48
C MET A 356 7.76 2.16 -3.24
N ARG A 357 8.64 2.04 -4.24
CA ARG A 357 10.09 2.17 -4.06
C ARG A 357 10.52 3.42 -3.28
N ASP A 358 9.90 4.56 -3.58
CA ASP A 358 10.25 5.86 -3.03
C ASP A 358 9.30 6.27 -1.90
N PHE A 359 9.79 7.09 -0.95
CA PHE A 359 8.98 7.60 0.18
C PHE A 359 7.73 8.35 -0.26
N ARG A 360 7.86 9.10 -1.35
CA ARG A 360 6.78 9.84 -2.01
C ARG A 360 7.05 9.81 -3.51
N GLY A 361 5.99 9.74 -4.32
CA GLY A 361 6.09 9.87 -5.78
C GLY A 361 5.91 8.59 -6.59
N SER A 362 6.16 7.42 -6.00
CA SER A 362 6.11 6.10 -6.67
C SER A 362 4.84 5.87 -7.51
N ALA A 363 3.68 6.30 -7.01
CA ALA A 363 2.42 6.14 -7.72
C ALA A 363 2.35 6.98 -9.02
N ALA A 364 2.78 8.25 -8.97
CA ALA A 364 2.82 9.12 -10.12
C ALA A 364 3.86 8.64 -11.16
N GLU A 365 5.01 8.15 -10.69
CA GLU A 365 6.03 7.57 -11.56
C GLU A 365 5.51 6.34 -12.31
N THR A 366 4.75 5.48 -11.62
CA THR A 366 4.10 4.31 -12.21
C THR A 366 3.06 4.72 -13.26
N GLU A 367 2.24 5.73 -12.96
CA GLU A 367 1.29 6.31 -13.92
C GLU A 367 2.02 6.88 -15.16
N TRP A 368 3.11 7.64 -14.96
CA TRP A 368 3.89 8.16 -16.08
C TRP A 368 4.51 7.06 -16.93
N LEU A 369 5.02 5.99 -16.29
CA LEU A 369 5.57 4.83 -16.99
C LEU A 369 4.50 4.09 -17.81
N GLU A 370 3.34 3.82 -17.21
CA GLU A 370 2.18 3.20 -17.87
C GLU A 370 1.83 3.95 -19.17
N HIS A 371 1.65 5.27 -19.04
CA HIS A 371 1.33 6.15 -20.17
C HIS A 371 2.43 6.18 -21.23
N SER A 372 3.70 6.21 -20.81
CA SER A 372 4.85 6.24 -21.73
C SER A 372 4.93 4.96 -22.56
N ILE A 373 4.71 3.80 -21.94
CA ILE A 373 4.75 2.51 -22.64
C ILE A 373 3.60 2.42 -23.64
N TYR A 374 2.37 2.77 -23.26
CA TYR A 374 1.27 2.76 -24.23
C TYR A 374 1.50 3.73 -25.40
N ARG A 375 2.02 4.93 -25.12
CA ARG A 375 2.35 5.90 -26.16
C ARG A 375 3.44 5.40 -27.10
N SER A 376 4.45 4.67 -26.59
CA SER A 376 5.49 4.04 -27.41
C SER A 376 4.96 2.95 -28.37
N HIS A 377 3.74 2.46 -28.11
CA HIS A 377 3.00 1.50 -28.94
C HIS A 377 1.92 2.15 -29.80
N GLY A 378 1.84 3.48 -29.83
CA GLY A 378 0.84 4.20 -30.64
C GLY A 378 -0.53 4.31 -29.98
N PHE A 379 -0.63 4.16 -28.66
CA PHE A 379 -1.88 4.27 -27.92
C PHE A 379 -1.87 5.43 -26.93
N LYS A 380 -3.04 6.02 -26.70
CA LYS A 380 -3.36 6.79 -25.49
C LYS A 380 -4.33 6.00 -24.63
N ILE A 381 -4.23 6.19 -23.32
CA ILE A 381 -5.19 5.63 -22.37
C ILE A 381 -6.40 6.55 -22.24
N ALA A 382 -7.59 5.97 -22.30
CA ALA A 382 -8.81 6.57 -21.79
C ALA A 382 -9.34 5.76 -20.60
N VAL A 383 -9.62 6.45 -19.49
CA VAL A 383 -10.19 5.87 -18.28
C VAL A 383 -11.69 6.15 -18.23
N LYS A 384 -12.49 5.11 -17.96
CA LYS A 384 -13.97 5.22 -17.92
C LYS A 384 -14.49 5.87 -16.65
N GLU A 385 -13.71 5.83 -15.58
CA GLU A 385 -14.04 6.35 -14.27
C GLU A 385 -12.79 6.96 -13.61
N LYS A 386 -12.99 7.71 -12.52
CA LYS A 386 -11.89 8.22 -11.70
C LYS A 386 -11.11 7.01 -11.16
N ARG A 387 -9.85 6.91 -11.56
CA ARG A 387 -8.96 5.78 -11.28
C ARG A 387 -7.70 6.33 -10.65
N ILE A 388 -7.23 5.74 -9.57
CA ILE A 388 -5.90 5.98 -9.02
C ILE A 388 -5.28 4.59 -8.91
N ILE A 389 -4.43 4.27 -9.87
CA ILE A 389 -4.10 2.88 -10.21
C ILE A 389 -3.51 2.08 -9.05
N ASP A 390 -2.64 2.69 -8.26
CA ASP A 390 -2.04 2.04 -7.10
C ASP A 390 -3.04 1.88 -5.95
N LEU A 391 -3.94 2.84 -5.74
CA LEU A 391 -5.03 2.68 -4.76
C LEU A 391 -6.04 1.61 -5.21
N ASP A 392 -6.29 1.48 -6.52
CA ASP A 392 -7.07 0.36 -7.06
C ASP A 392 -6.36 -0.99 -6.85
N ALA A 393 -5.03 -1.05 -6.92
CA ALA A 393 -4.26 -2.25 -6.58
C ALA A 393 -4.37 -2.60 -5.10
N PHE A 394 -4.23 -1.60 -4.21
CA PHE A 394 -4.45 -1.82 -2.77
C PHE A 394 -5.88 -2.26 -2.46
N ALA A 395 -6.89 -1.68 -3.13
CA ALA A 395 -8.29 -2.03 -2.90
C ALA A 395 -8.71 -3.38 -3.54
N ASN A 396 -7.89 -3.93 -4.44
CA ASN A 396 -8.06 -5.24 -5.07
C ASN A 396 -6.81 -6.08 -4.84
N PRO A 397 -6.53 -6.51 -3.61
CA PRO A 397 -5.24 -7.11 -3.25
C PRO A 397 -4.97 -8.45 -3.95
N ILE A 398 -5.99 -9.13 -4.46
CA ILE A 398 -5.82 -10.35 -5.26
C ILE A 398 -5.59 -9.95 -6.72
N PHE A 399 -4.48 -10.44 -7.33
CA PHE A 399 -4.05 -10.00 -8.65
C PHE A 399 -5.09 -10.25 -9.74
N SER A 400 -5.78 -11.40 -9.76
CA SER A 400 -6.85 -11.65 -10.74
C SER A 400 -7.97 -10.60 -10.70
N ASN A 401 -8.42 -10.20 -9.51
CA ASN A 401 -9.43 -9.15 -9.33
C ASN A 401 -8.92 -7.79 -9.82
N PHE A 402 -7.68 -7.44 -9.49
CA PHE A 402 -7.07 -6.20 -9.98
C PHE A 402 -6.93 -6.21 -11.50
N LYS A 403 -6.48 -7.32 -12.09
CA LYS A 403 -6.35 -7.48 -13.54
C LYS A 403 -7.69 -7.29 -14.24
N GLU A 404 -8.75 -7.91 -13.75
CA GLU A 404 -10.11 -7.73 -14.28
C GLU A 404 -10.54 -6.26 -14.21
N LYS A 405 -10.38 -5.63 -13.04
CA LYS A 405 -10.72 -4.22 -12.84
C LYS A 405 -9.94 -3.32 -13.80
N TYR A 406 -8.62 -3.53 -13.92
CA TYR A 406 -7.74 -2.84 -14.85
C TYR A 406 -8.30 -2.91 -16.28
N HIS A 407 -8.72 -4.09 -16.73
CA HIS A 407 -9.28 -4.26 -18.06
C HIS A 407 -10.58 -3.51 -18.27
N GLN A 408 -11.45 -3.50 -17.27
CA GLN A 408 -12.74 -2.84 -17.32
C GLN A 408 -12.60 -1.31 -17.46
N VAL A 409 -11.66 -0.72 -16.71
CA VAL A 409 -11.49 0.75 -16.59
C VAL A 409 -10.54 1.34 -17.63
N THR A 410 -9.54 0.59 -18.09
CA THR A 410 -8.52 1.05 -19.03
C THR A 410 -8.93 0.73 -20.46
N THR A 411 -9.12 1.76 -21.28
CA THR A 411 -9.36 1.64 -22.72
C THR A 411 -8.18 2.21 -23.49
N LEU A 412 -7.69 1.49 -24.50
CA LEU A 412 -6.64 1.98 -25.39
C LEU A 412 -7.29 2.62 -26.61
N ILE A 413 -6.82 3.81 -26.98
CA ILE A 413 -7.26 4.53 -28.17
C ILE A 413 -6.01 4.74 -29.04
N PRO A 414 -6.04 4.39 -30.33
CA PRO A 414 -4.94 4.72 -31.24
C PRO A 414 -4.65 6.24 -31.25
N LEU A 415 -3.36 6.60 -31.37
CA LEU A 415 -2.88 7.98 -31.44
C LEU A 415 -3.12 8.65 -32.79
#